data_AF-A0A7C2HL62-F1
#
_entry.id   AF-A0A7C2HL62-F1
#
_cell.length_a   1.000
_cell.length_b   1.000
_cell.length_c   1.000
_cell.angle_alpha   90.00
_cell.angle_beta   90.00
_cell.angle_gamma   90.00
#
_symmetry.space_group_name_H-M   'P 1'
#
loop_
_entity.id
_entity.type
_entity.pdbx_description
1 polymer ?
#
loop_
_entity_poly.entity_id
_entity_poly.type
_entity_poly.pdbx_seq_one_letter_code
_entity_poly.pdbx_strand_id
1 'polypeptide(L)'
;MESSKDYLEEALRRMGDKPDSEKAKMLKIAQPTLSLYRSGERKMDDFSCIMIARVLGIDPMRIIAACQEEREKSEERREFWRDFRSTLGTLVATLVLTTLLMMTPTPASAATADIVNISYDKCLLCLINYAESAADSPLPPVFLL
;
A
#
# COMPACT_ATOMS: atom_id res chain seq x y z
N MET A 1 12.86 -16.80 -6.25
CA MET A 1 12.49 -15.68 -5.38
C MET A 1 12.44 -14.44 -6.25
N GLU A 2 11.41 -13.60 -6.16
CA GLU A 2 11.31 -12.36 -6.95
C GLU A 2 12.44 -11.39 -6.58
N SER A 3 13.06 -10.76 -7.57
CA SER A 3 14.05 -9.71 -7.36
C SER A 3 13.39 -8.39 -6.98
N SER A 4 14.18 -7.43 -6.50
CA SER A 4 13.70 -6.09 -6.24
C SER A 4 13.16 -5.41 -7.52
N LYS A 5 13.80 -5.67 -8.67
CA LYS A 5 13.34 -5.17 -9.98
C LYS A 5 12.00 -5.77 -10.39
N ASP A 6 11.76 -7.05 -10.10
CA ASP A 6 10.48 -7.70 -10.43
C ASP A 6 9.32 -7.05 -9.68
N TYR A 7 9.51 -6.69 -8.39
CA TYR A 7 8.52 -5.92 -7.65
C TYR A 7 8.25 -4.54 -8.26
N LEU A 8 9.29 -3.86 -8.74
CA LEU A 8 9.14 -2.58 -9.40
C LEU A 8 8.29 -2.74 -10.67
N GLU A 9 8.67 -3.65 -11.58
CA GLU A 9 7.96 -3.86 -12.85
C GLU A 9 6.49 -4.29 -12.61
N GLU A 10 6.23 -5.15 -11.62
CA GLU A 10 4.87 -5.52 -11.23
C GLU A 10 4.06 -4.32 -10.71
N ALA A 11 4.68 -3.44 -9.91
CA ALA A 11 4.02 -2.21 -9.46
C ALA A 11 3.74 -1.26 -10.63
N LEU A 12 4.69 -1.10 -11.56
CA LEU A 12 4.49 -0.31 -12.77
C LEU A 12 3.34 -0.86 -13.63
N ARG A 13 3.20 -2.19 -13.71
CA ARG A 13 2.11 -2.87 -14.40
C ARG A 13 0.76 -2.59 -13.73
N ARG A 14 0.68 -2.64 -12.39
CA ARG A 14 -0.55 -2.31 -11.64
C ARG A 14 -1.00 -0.86 -11.80
N MET A 15 -0.07 0.06 -12.07
CA MET A 15 -0.41 1.46 -12.33
C MET A 15 -1.00 1.70 -13.73
N GLY A 16 -0.97 0.70 -14.62
CA GLY A 16 -1.56 0.74 -15.96
C GLY A 16 -0.70 1.49 -16.99
N ASP A 17 -1.32 1.87 -18.11
CA ASP A 17 -0.66 2.57 -19.22
C ASP A 17 -0.58 4.08 -18.98
N LYS A 18 0.21 4.46 -17.97
CA LYS A 18 0.57 5.84 -17.67
C LYS A 18 1.99 6.12 -18.16
N PRO A 19 2.31 7.37 -18.55
CA PRO A 19 3.68 7.78 -18.82
C PRO A 19 4.60 7.51 -17.62
N ASP A 20 5.85 7.13 -17.88
CA ASP A 20 6.82 6.83 -16.82
C ASP A 20 7.06 8.01 -15.87
N SER A 21 6.93 9.26 -16.36
CA SER A 21 7.00 10.46 -15.54
C SER A 21 5.84 10.56 -14.54
N GLU A 22 4.65 10.08 -14.87
CA GLU A 22 3.51 10.01 -13.98
C GLU A 22 3.67 8.86 -12.96
N LYS A 23 4.12 7.69 -13.41
CA LYS A 23 4.43 6.55 -12.53
C LYS A 23 5.52 6.91 -11.51
N ALA A 24 6.57 7.62 -11.92
CA ALA A 24 7.60 8.11 -11.02
C ALA A 24 7.03 9.06 -9.95
N LYS A 25 6.14 9.99 -10.35
CA LYS A 25 5.44 10.88 -9.40
C LYS A 25 4.55 10.13 -8.41
N MET A 26 3.85 9.08 -8.86
CA MET A 26 3.05 8.21 -7.99
C MET A 26 3.92 7.51 -6.95
N LEU A 27 5.10 7.03 -7.35
CA LEU A 27 6.11 6.43 -6.48
C LEU A 27 6.92 7.45 -5.66
N LYS A 28 6.69 8.76 -5.83
CA LYS A 28 7.42 9.84 -5.15
C LYS A 28 8.93 9.82 -5.41
N ILE A 29 9.34 9.39 -6.60
CA ILE A 29 10.74 9.40 -7.05
C ILE A 29 10.90 10.28 -8.29
N ALA A 30 12.14 10.71 -8.55
CA ALA A 30 12.46 11.40 -9.80
C ALA A 30 12.39 10.44 -10.99
N GLN A 31 11.95 10.91 -12.16
CA GLN A 31 11.88 10.09 -13.37
C GLN A 31 13.23 9.47 -13.76
N PRO A 32 14.39 10.17 -13.70
CA PRO A 32 15.68 9.54 -13.98
C PRO A 32 15.99 8.39 -13.01
N THR A 33 15.59 8.53 -11.74
CA THR A 33 15.76 7.48 -10.72
C THR A 33 14.97 6.22 -11.10
N LEU A 34 13.74 6.37 -11.60
CA LEU A 34 12.95 5.25 -12.10
C LEU A 34 13.70 4.50 -13.23
N SER A 35 14.23 5.23 -14.21
CA SER A 35 15.01 4.63 -15.30
C SER A 35 16.23 3.85 -14.80
N LEU A 36 16.97 4.41 -13.84
CA LEU A 36 18.15 3.76 -13.24
C LEU A 36 17.79 2.49 -12.46
N TYR A 37 16.63 2.45 -11.81
CA TYR A 37 16.14 1.24 -11.16
C TYR A 37 15.76 0.16 -12.17
N ARG A 38 15.13 0.54 -13.29
CA ARG A 38 14.75 -0.38 -14.36
C ARG A 38 15.95 -0.96 -15.09
N SER A 39 16.98 -0.15 -15.35
CA SER A 39 18.23 -0.64 -15.95
C SER A 39 19.06 -1.47 -14.97
N GLY A 40 18.85 -1.30 -13.66
CA GLY A 40 19.63 -1.97 -12.62
C GLY A 40 20.94 -1.26 -12.29
N GLU A 41 21.22 -0.12 -12.92
CA GLU A 41 22.38 0.74 -12.61
C GLU A 41 22.33 1.26 -11.17
N ARG A 42 21.12 1.43 -10.62
CA ARG A 42 20.92 1.82 -9.22
C ARG A 42 20.02 0.83 -8.50
N LYS A 43 20.38 0.48 -7.27
CA LYS A 43 19.54 -0.29 -6.35
C LYS A 43 18.53 0.62 -5.64
N MET A 44 17.30 0.16 -5.48
CA MET A 44 16.22 0.92 -4.82
C MET A 44 16.53 1.19 -3.35
N ASP A 45 16.29 2.41 -2.89
CA ASP A 45 16.30 2.73 -1.45
C ASP A 45 15.02 2.26 -0.76
N ASP A 46 15.07 2.21 0.58
CA ASP A 46 13.98 1.67 1.40
C ASP A 46 12.68 2.46 1.23
N PHE A 47 12.77 3.78 1.03
CA PHE A 47 11.59 4.62 0.79
C PHE A 47 10.89 4.22 -0.52
N SER A 48 11.66 4.01 -1.59
CA SER A 48 11.16 3.52 -2.87
C SER A 48 10.52 2.14 -2.73
N CYS A 49 11.14 1.24 -1.96
CA CYS A 49 10.58 -0.09 -1.65
C CYS A 49 9.22 0.01 -0.93
N ILE A 50 9.08 0.92 0.05
CA ILE A 50 7.81 1.15 0.76
C ILE A 50 6.73 1.67 -0.19
N MET A 51 7.08 2.59 -1.09
CA MET A 51 6.13 3.13 -2.08
C MET A 51 5.65 2.06 -3.07
N ILE A 52 6.55 1.18 -3.53
CA ILE A 52 6.21 0.04 -4.38
C ILE A 52 5.32 -0.94 -3.63
N ALA A 53 5.65 -1.28 -2.39
CA ALA A 53 4.85 -2.17 -1.56
C ALA A 53 3.42 -1.65 -1.35
N ARG A 54 3.26 -0.34 -1.19
CA ARG A 54 1.95 0.30 -1.10
C ARG A 54 1.13 0.12 -2.38
N VAL A 55 1.74 0.21 -3.56
CA VAL A 55 1.07 -0.06 -4.85
C VAL A 55 0.68 -1.54 -4.96
N LEU A 56 1.52 -2.44 -4.45
CA LEU A 56 1.30 -3.89 -4.50
C LEU A 56 0.38 -4.43 -3.41
N GLY A 57 0.14 -3.68 -2.34
CA GLY A 57 -0.63 -4.16 -1.18
C GLY A 57 0.05 -5.33 -0.47
N ILE A 58 1.38 -5.35 -0.42
CA ILE A 58 2.18 -6.38 0.27
C ILE A 58 3.02 -5.75 1.39
N ASP A 59 3.57 -6.60 2.26
CA ASP A 59 4.49 -6.14 3.30
C ASP A 59 5.75 -5.49 2.66
N PRO A 60 6.08 -4.22 2.99
CA PRO A 60 7.26 -3.53 2.47
C PRO A 60 8.58 -4.22 2.81
N MET A 61 8.64 -4.93 3.93
CA MET A 61 9.82 -5.66 4.37
C MET A 61 10.21 -6.77 3.38
N ARG A 62 9.25 -7.32 2.62
CA ARG A 62 9.54 -8.30 1.57
C ARG A 62 10.41 -7.73 0.46
N ILE A 63 10.17 -6.47 0.08
CA ILE A 63 10.91 -5.78 -0.99
C ILE A 63 12.24 -5.25 -0.44
N ILE A 64 12.24 -4.69 0.76
CA ILE A 64 13.47 -4.23 1.43
C ILE A 64 14.45 -5.39 1.59
N ALA A 65 13.99 -6.54 2.09
CA ALA A 65 14.83 -7.73 2.22
C ALA A 65 15.39 -8.19 0.86
N ALA A 66 14.61 -8.10 -0.23
CA ALA A 66 15.11 -8.36 -1.58
C ALA A 66 16.25 -7.42 -1.99
N CYS A 67 16.10 -6.12 -1.72
CA CYS A 67 17.15 -5.15 -2.00
C CYS A 67 18.41 -5.38 -1.16
N GLN A 68 18.26 -5.76 0.11
CA GLN A 68 19.39 -6.03 0.99
C GLN A 68 20.11 -7.33 0.60
N GLU A 69 19.37 -8.39 0.26
CA GLU A 69 19.91 -9.63 -0.30
C GLU A 69 20.79 -9.36 -1.53
N GLU A 70 20.32 -8.51 -2.46
CA GLU A 70 21.06 -8.17 -3.67
C GLU A 70 22.31 -7.31 -3.42
N ARG A 71 22.28 -6.46 -2.38
CA ARG A 71 23.40 -5.58 -2.01
C ARG A 71 24.46 -6.27 -1.17
N GLU A 72 24.06 -7.31 -0.44
CA GLU A 72 24.93 -7.99 0.50
C GLU A 72 26.04 -8.77 -0.22
N LYS A 73 27.24 -8.65 0.34
CA LYS A 73 28.46 -9.28 -0.21
C LYS A 73 28.79 -10.58 0.50
N SER A 74 28.44 -10.68 1.79
CA SER A 74 28.63 -11.90 2.57
C SER A 74 27.53 -12.91 2.25
N GLU A 75 27.91 -14.14 1.89
CA GLU A 75 26.93 -15.18 1.57
C GLU A 75 26.07 -15.55 2.78
N GLU A 76 26.68 -15.65 3.97
CA GLU A 76 25.97 -15.92 5.23
C GLU A 76 24.85 -14.89 5.49
N ARG A 77 25.13 -13.61 5.24
CA ARG A 77 24.14 -12.54 5.42
C ARG A 77 23.12 -12.51 4.29
N ARG A 78 23.52 -12.89 3.07
CA ARG A 78 22.62 -13.04 1.92
C ARG A 78 21.59 -14.13 2.20
N GLU A 79 22.03 -15.26 2.74
CA GLU A 79 21.16 -16.36 3.18
C GLU A 79 20.18 -15.90 4.27
N PHE A 80 20.65 -15.14 5.27
CA PHE A 80 19.75 -14.55 6.27
C PHE A 80 18.61 -13.73 5.63
N TRP A 81 18.93 -12.84 4.69
CA TRP A 81 17.90 -12.03 4.01
C TRP A 81 16.94 -12.89 3.17
N ARG A 82 17.46 -13.92 2.50
CA ARG A 82 16.69 -14.89 1.71
C ARG A 82 15.72 -15.71 2.57
N ASP A 83 16.17 -16.15 3.74
CA ASP A 83 15.35 -16.92 4.67
C ASP A 83 14.33 -16.02 5.34
N PHE A 84 14.75 -14.85 5.82
CA PHE A 84 13.88 -13.86 6.46
C PHE A 84 12.69 -13.50 5.57
N ARG A 85 12.93 -13.20 4.29
CA ARG A 85 11.84 -12.84 3.37
C ARG A 85 10.89 -13.98 3.02
N SER A 86 11.30 -15.24 3.17
CA SER A 86 10.42 -16.40 2.98
C SER A 86 9.36 -16.49 4.09
N THR A 87 9.71 -16.04 5.30
CA THR A 87 8.80 -16.08 6.46
C THR A 87 7.70 -15.01 6.41
N LEU A 88 7.92 -13.91 5.68
CA LEU A 88 6.98 -12.79 5.55
C LEU A 88 5.72 -13.13 4.74
N GLY A 89 5.62 -14.32 4.14
CA GLY A 89 4.45 -14.76 3.37
C GLY A 89 3.45 -15.63 4.12
N THR A 90 3.75 -16.04 5.34
CA THR A 90 3.10 -17.21 5.96
C THR A 90 1.96 -16.86 6.93
N LEU A 91 1.63 -15.59 7.14
CA LEU A 91 0.68 -15.16 8.18
C LEU A 91 -0.79 -15.00 7.74
N VAL A 92 -1.16 -15.44 6.53
CA VAL A 92 -2.55 -15.32 6.07
C VAL A 92 -3.20 -16.71 5.97
N ALA A 93 -4.25 -16.91 6.75
CA ALA A 93 -5.32 -17.91 6.62
C ALA A 93 -5.31 -19.20 7.49
N THR A 94 -5.15 -19.09 8.82
CA THR A 94 -5.57 -20.18 9.74
C THR A 94 -6.27 -19.69 11.02
N LEU A 95 -7.27 -18.82 10.92
CA LEU A 95 -8.13 -18.51 12.09
C LEU A 95 -9.63 -18.37 11.81
N VAL A 96 -10.13 -18.83 10.65
CA VAL A 96 -11.57 -18.78 10.34
C VAL A 96 -12.28 -20.14 10.48
N LEU A 97 -11.55 -21.26 10.55
CA LEU A 97 -12.16 -22.59 10.46
C LEU A 97 -12.51 -23.26 11.80
N THR A 98 -12.03 -22.79 12.95
CA THR A 98 -12.25 -23.49 14.24
C THR A 98 -13.47 -23.01 15.04
N THR A 99 -14.06 -21.86 14.72
CA THR A 99 -15.25 -21.37 15.46
C THR A 99 -16.58 -21.94 14.95
N LEU A 100 -16.59 -22.62 13.79
CA LEU A 100 -17.82 -23.14 13.17
C LEU A 100 -18.27 -24.52 13.68
N LEU A 101 -17.47 -25.21 14.50
CA LEU A 101 -17.81 -26.57 14.99
C LEU A 101 -18.39 -26.63 16.42
N MET A 102 -18.59 -25.49 17.09
CA MET A 102 -19.15 -25.46 18.46
C MET A 102 -20.58 -24.89 18.55
N MET A 103 -21.21 -24.51 17.43
CA MET A 103 -22.62 -24.12 17.42
C MET A 103 -23.52 -25.34 17.25
N THR A 104 -24.03 -25.85 18.37
CA THR A 104 -25.30 -26.59 18.36
C THR A 104 -26.44 -25.57 18.15
N PRO A 105 -27.46 -25.85 17.32
CA PRO A 105 -28.54 -24.90 17.08
C PRO A 105 -29.49 -24.86 18.29
N THR A 106 -29.46 -23.78 19.08
CA THR A 106 -30.54 -23.44 20.03
C THR A 106 -31.74 -22.90 19.23
N PRO A 107 -32.99 -23.33 19.54
CA PRO A 107 -34.16 -22.89 18.79
C PRO A 107 -34.33 -21.37 18.84
N ALA A 108 -34.62 -20.82 17.67
CA ALA A 108 -34.75 -19.42 17.36
C ALA A 108 -35.78 -18.69 18.24
N SER A 109 -35.37 -17.59 18.85
CA SER A 109 -36.26 -16.52 19.26
C SER A 109 -36.04 -15.35 18.30
N ALA A 110 -37.04 -15.06 17.47
CA ALA A 110 -37.01 -13.97 16.51
C ALA A 110 -37.09 -12.62 17.26
N ALA A 111 -36.04 -11.81 17.15
CA ALA A 111 -36.08 -10.39 17.45
C ALA A 111 -35.72 -9.63 16.17
N THR A 112 -36.57 -8.65 15.85
CA THR A 112 -36.56 -7.81 14.66
C THR A 112 -35.27 -7.01 14.51
N ALA A 113 -34.86 -6.83 13.25
CA ALA A 113 -33.61 -6.21 12.85
C ALA A 113 -33.49 -4.73 13.26
N ASP A 114 -32.40 -4.41 13.97
CA ASP A 114 -31.79 -3.09 13.93
C ASP A 114 -30.51 -3.18 13.10
N ILE A 115 -30.53 -2.52 11.95
CA ILE A 115 -29.41 -2.44 11.02
C ILE A 115 -28.44 -1.40 11.59
N VAL A 116 -27.39 -1.82 12.31
CA VAL A 116 -26.31 -0.90 12.65
C VAL A 116 -25.34 -0.83 11.48
N ASN A 117 -25.60 0.15 10.63
CA ASN A 117 -24.79 0.59 9.51
C ASN A 117 -23.38 0.98 9.99
N ILE A 118 -22.38 0.09 9.84
CA ILE A 118 -20.97 0.48 9.99
C ILE A 118 -20.54 1.13 8.68
N SER A 119 -20.97 2.38 8.50
CA SER A 119 -20.51 3.25 7.42
C SER A 119 -19.10 3.73 7.74
N TYR A 120 -18.15 3.50 6.83
CA TYR A 120 -16.88 4.20 6.80
C TYR A 120 -17.09 5.67 6.37
N ASP A 121 -17.77 6.46 7.20
CA ASP A 121 -18.13 7.87 6.91
C ASP A 121 -17.58 8.87 7.94
N LYS A 122 -16.28 8.80 8.21
CA LYS A 122 -15.59 9.85 8.99
C LYS A 122 -14.40 10.51 8.29
N CYS A 123 -14.34 10.46 6.96
CA CYS A 123 -13.44 11.33 6.18
C CYS A 123 -14.09 12.09 5.01
N LEU A 124 -15.29 11.74 4.53
CA LEU A 124 -15.93 12.44 3.41
C LEU A 124 -16.68 13.72 3.84
N LEU A 125 -17.36 13.72 4.98
CA LEU A 125 -18.11 14.89 5.46
C LEU A 125 -17.23 16.07 5.93
N CYS A 126 -15.96 15.81 6.25
CA CYS A 126 -15.02 16.91 6.53
C CYS A 126 -14.54 17.61 5.25
N LEU A 127 -14.51 16.89 4.11
CA LEU A 127 -14.09 17.45 2.82
C LEU A 127 -15.23 18.22 2.13
N ILE A 128 -16.49 17.80 2.29
CA ILE A 128 -17.64 18.51 1.71
C ILE A 128 -17.92 19.82 2.48
N ASN A 129 -17.92 19.79 3.82
CA ASN A 129 -18.15 21.01 4.62
C ASN A 129 -17.03 22.05 4.51
N TYR A 130 -15.79 21.64 4.20
CA TYR A 130 -14.71 22.61 3.95
C TYR A 130 -14.87 23.35 2.61
N ALA A 131 -15.52 22.73 1.61
CA ALA A 131 -15.78 23.37 0.32
C ALA A 131 -16.99 24.33 0.36
N GLU A 132 -18.00 24.03 1.19
CA GLU A 132 -19.24 24.82 1.24
C GLU A 132 -19.14 26.06 2.13
N SER A 133 -18.34 26.03 3.20
CA SER A 133 -18.09 27.21 4.05
C SER A 133 -17.24 28.30 3.38
N ALA A 134 -16.60 28.03 2.24
CA ALA A 134 -15.83 29.02 1.49
C ALA A 134 -16.67 29.79 0.45
N ALA A 135 -17.94 29.41 0.25
CA ALA A 135 -18.81 29.98 -0.79
C ALA A 135 -19.79 31.05 -0.29
N ASP A 136 -19.92 31.27 1.03
CA ASP A 136 -20.98 32.13 1.61
C ASP A 136 -20.49 33.29 2.50
N SER A 137 -19.19 33.58 2.53
CA SER A 137 -18.72 34.87 3.07
C SER A 137 -18.82 35.94 1.98
N PRO A 138 -19.52 37.07 2.20
CA PRO A 138 -19.51 38.17 1.25
C PRO A 138 -18.07 38.67 1.07
N LEU A 139 -17.63 38.76 -0.19
CA LEU A 139 -16.40 39.43 -0.57
C LEU A 139 -16.34 40.81 0.11
N PRO A 140 -15.32 41.13 0.93
CA PRO A 140 -15.04 42.53 1.21
C PRO A 140 -14.66 43.20 -0.13
N PRO A 141 -15.11 44.45 -0.36
CA PRO A 141 -14.92 45.11 -1.64
C PRO A 141 -13.43 45.22 -1.96
N VAL A 142 -13.11 44.96 -3.22
CA VAL A 142 -11.88 45.39 -3.88
C VAL A 142 -11.66 46.86 -3.55
N PHE A 143 -10.73 47.16 -2.64
CA PHE A 143 -10.19 48.50 -2.51
C PHE A 143 -8.93 48.54 -3.37
N LEU A 144 -9.10 49.11 -4.56
CA LEU A 144 -8.03 49.74 -5.33
C LEU A 144 -7.30 50.73 -4.41
N LEU A 145 -6.00 50.50 -4.20
CA LEU A 145 -4.94 51.51 -4.10
C LEU A 145 -3.59 50.83 -4.27
#